data_AF-C7HT17-F1
#
_entry.id   AF-C7HT17-F1
#
_cell.length_a   1.000
_cell.length_b   1.000
_cell.length_c   1.000
_cell.angle_alpha   90.00
_cell.angle_beta   90.00
_cell.angle_gamma   90.00
#
_symmetry.space_group_name_H-M   'P 1'
#
loop_
_entity.id
_entity.type
_entity.pdbx_description
1 polymer ?
#
loop_
_entity_poly.entity_id
_entity_poly.type
_entity_poly.pdbx_seq_one_letter_code
_entity_poly.pdbx_strand_id
1 'polypeptide(L)'
;MIDDSITIDGDIYRYYSDKEKMHILSILDIKKMIPVPTDCYERIDFNELEDIRYKDLFQKEYAFCLKIKTKILIKVEKYTKIKRKQEL
;
A
#
# COMPACT_ATOMS: atom_id res chain seq x y z
N MET A 1 6.21 15.40 -3.85
CA MET A 1 7.18 15.68 -2.78
C MET A 1 6.70 16.91 -2.04
N ILE A 2 7.00 17.02 -0.76
CA ILE A 2 6.62 18.18 0.04
C ILE A 2 7.87 18.83 0.60
N ASP A 3 7.81 20.15 0.75
CA ASP A 3 8.84 20.92 1.43
C ASP A 3 8.96 20.46 2.89
N ASP A 4 10.17 20.41 3.42
CA ASP A 4 10.42 19.94 4.78
C ASP A 4 9.72 20.81 5.85
N SER A 5 9.46 22.09 5.57
CA SER A 5 8.75 22.98 6.50
C SER A 5 7.30 22.54 6.79
N ILE A 6 6.68 21.73 5.92
CA ILE A 6 5.32 21.24 6.10
C ILE A 6 5.35 19.97 6.94
N THR A 7 4.90 20.05 8.19
CA THR A 7 4.76 18.88 9.07
C THR A 7 3.37 18.86 9.70
N ILE A 8 2.67 17.75 9.53
CA ILE A 8 1.39 17.48 10.20
C ILE A 8 1.68 16.46 11.29
N ASP A 9 1.21 16.76 12.52
CA ASP A 9 1.41 15.88 13.66
C ASP A 9 0.74 14.52 13.44
N GLY A 10 1.46 13.43 13.77
CA GLY A 10 1.01 12.06 13.56
C GLY A 10 1.30 11.44 12.19
N ASP A 11 1.69 12.24 11.18
CA ASP A 11 2.04 11.73 9.84
C ASP A 11 3.46 11.14 9.78
N ILE A 12 3.68 10.21 8.86
CA ILE A 12 4.98 9.54 8.67
C ILE A 12 5.68 10.09 7.43
N TYR A 13 6.92 10.55 7.60
CA TYR A 13 7.70 11.13 6.52
C TYR A 13 8.99 10.35 6.27
N ARG A 14 9.39 10.28 4.99
CA ARG A 14 10.71 9.83 4.57
C ARG A 14 11.45 11.00 3.94
N TYR A 15 12.54 11.42 4.58
CA TYR A 15 13.45 12.42 4.04
C TYR A 15 14.08 11.92 2.75
N TYR A 16 14.01 12.76 1.73
CA TYR A 16 14.63 12.50 0.43
C TYR A 16 15.84 13.40 0.21
N SER A 17 15.80 14.62 0.79
CA SER A 17 16.90 15.56 0.85
C SER A 17 16.75 16.47 2.08
N ASP A 18 17.68 17.41 2.28
CA ASP A 18 17.62 18.42 3.35
C ASP A 18 16.47 19.43 3.18
N LYS A 19 15.78 19.42 2.03
CA LYS A 19 14.70 20.36 1.71
C LYS A 19 13.38 19.67 1.38
N GLU A 20 13.42 18.39 1.05
CA GLU A 20 12.26 17.66 0.57
C GLU A 20 12.07 16.35 1.34
N LYS A 21 10.81 16.08 1.67
CA LYS A 21 10.38 14.81 2.22
C LYS A 21 9.21 14.24 1.45
N MET A 22 9.02 12.94 1.61
CA MET A 22 7.85 12.20 1.12
C MET A 22 6.95 11.88 2.29
N HIS A 23 5.72 12.37 2.25
CA HIS A 23 4.66 11.88 3.13
C HIS A 23 4.30 10.44 2.70
N ILE A 24 4.44 9.48 3.62
CA ILE A 24 4.04 8.10 3.42
C ILE A 24 2.56 7.96 3.77
N LEU A 25 1.73 7.75 2.75
CA LEU A 25 0.28 7.54 2.94
C LEU A 25 -0.04 6.10 3.36
N SER A 26 0.65 5.11 2.78
CA SER A 26 0.45 3.70 3.09
C SER A 26 1.61 2.81 2.65
N ILE A 27 1.61 1.58 3.17
CA ILE A 27 2.61 0.55 2.89
C ILE A 27 1.89 -0.77 2.59
N LEU A 28 2.24 -1.40 1.47
CA LEU A 28 1.79 -2.76 1.15
C LEU A 28 2.86 -3.78 1.54
N ASP A 29 2.62 -4.53 2.62
CA ASP A 29 3.56 -5.53 3.13
C ASP A 29 3.37 -6.91 2.47
N ILE A 30 4.04 -7.11 1.34
CA ILE A 30 4.00 -8.37 0.57
C ILE A 30 4.53 -9.57 1.38
N LYS A 31 5.41 -9.37 2.38
CA LYS A 31 5.96 -10.49 3.15
C LYS A 31 4.92 -11.14 4.06
N LYS A 32 3.91 -10.35 4.48
CA LYS A 32 2.79 -10.76 5.33
C LYS A 32 1.53 -11.17 4.54
N MET A 33 1.62 -11.33 3.22
CA MET A 33 0.49 -11.82 2.43
C MET A 33 0.11 -13.24 2.87
N ILE A 34 -1.19 -13.54 2.85
CA ILE A 34 -1.75 -14.84 3.21
C ILE A 34 -2.63 -15.37 2.06
N PRO A 35 -2.71 -16.70 1.86
CA PRO A 35 -3.75 -17.28 1.03
C PRO A 35 -5.11 -17.11 1.71
N VAL A 36 -6.12 -16.68 0.95
CA VAL A 36 -7.49 -16.49 1.47
C VAL A 36 -8.47 -17.28 0.60
N PRO A 37 -9.29 -18.18 1.17
CA PRO A 37 -10.38 -18.85 0.45
C PRO A 37 -11.42 -17.86 -0.11
N THR A 38 -12.18 -18.26 -1.13
CA THR A 38 -13.07 -17.34 -1.87
C THR A 38 -14.25 -16.83 -1.04
N ASP A 39 -14.67 -17.60 -0.04
CA ASP A 39 -15.75 -17.29 0.91
C ASP A 39 -15.27 -16.52 2.15
N CYS A 40 -13.96 -16.27 2.28
CA CYS A 40 -13.36 -15.64 3.45
C CYS A 40 -12.97 -14.16 3.21
N TYR A 41 -13.42 -13.55 2.11
CA TYR A 41 -13.22 -12.12 1.86
C TYR A 41 -14.43 -11.52 1.14
N GLU A 42 -14.59 -10.22 1.32
CA GLU A 42 -15.62 -9.43 0.65
C GLU A 42 -14.99 -8.33 -0.19
N ARG A 43 -15.71 -7.88 -1.22
CA ARG A 43 -15.30 -6.73 -2.02
C ARG A 43 -15.83 -5.47 -1.35
N ILE A 44 -14.95 -4.49 -1.17
CA ILE A 44 -15.33 -3.18 -0.66
C ILE A 44 -15.98 -2.39 -1.80
N ASP A 45 -17.21 -1.90 -1.59
CA ASP A 45 -17.80 -0.85 -2.41
C ASP A 45 -17.46 0.51 -1.80
N PHE A 46 -16.69 1.33 -2.54
CA PHE A 46 -16.33 2.67 -2.07
C PHE A 46 -17.54 3.58 -1.87
N ASN A 47 -18.70 3.28 -2.46
CA ASN A 47 -19.92 4.06 -2.28
C ASN A 47 -20.55 3.87 -0.89
N GLU A 48 -20.26 2.76 -0.22
CA GLU A 48 -20.76 2.46 1.13
C GLU A 48 -19.90 3.09 2.24
N LEU A 49 -18.76 3.70 1.89
CA LEU A 49 -17.90 4.40 2.85
C LEU A 49 -18.45 5.80 3.17
N GLU A 50 -18.92 6.01 4.41
CA GLU A 50 -19.47 7.29 4.88
C GLU A 50 -18.40 8.35 5.14
N ASP A 51 -17.23 7.97 5.66
CA ASP A 51 -16.13 8.92 5.89
C ASP A 51 -15.49 9.32 4.55
N ILE A 52 -15.78 10.55 4.13
CA ILE A 52 -15.33 11.13 2.86
C ILE A 52 -13.80 11.18 2.77
N ARG A 53 -13.10 11.48 3.88
CA ARG A 53 -11.63 11.58 3.89
C ARG A 53 -11.00 10.21 3.77
N TYR A 54 -11.56 9.23 4.49
CA TYR A 54 -11.12 7.84 4.38
C TYR A 54 -11.36 7.29 2.96
N LYS A 55 -12.54 7.55 2.39
CA LYS A 55 -12.88 7.17 1.02
C LYS A 55 -11.91 7.75 0.00
N ASP A 56 -11.61 9.05 0.08
CA ASP A 56 -10.67 9.72 -0.82
C ASP A 56 -9.25 9.14 -0.71
N LEU A 57 -8.76 8.93 0.52
CA LEU A 57 -7.46 8.30 0.75
C LEU A 57 -7.43 6.89 0.15
N PHE A 58 -8.44 6.05 0.43
CA PHE A 58 -8.47 4.67 -0.03
C PHE A 58 -8.58 4.59 -1.57
N GLN A 59 -9.32 5.48 -2.21
CA GLN A 59 -9.38 5.58 -3.66
C GLN A 59 -8.02 5.94 -4.27
N LYS A 60 -7.26 6.86 -3.66
CA LYS A 60 -5.89 7.20 -4.09
C LYS A 60 -4.95 6.01 -3.99
N GLU A 61 -5.04 5.25 -2.89
CA GLU A 61 -4.23 4.05 -2.66
C GLU A 61 -4.56 2.94 -3.65
N TYR A 62 -5.85 2.71 -3.90
CA TYR A 62 -6.31 1.74 -4.88
C TYR A 62 -5.83 2.09 -6.30
N ALA A 63 -6.01 3.36 -6.70
CA ALA A 63 -5.53 3.85 -8.00
C ALA A 63 -4.01 3.72 -8.14
N PHE A 64 -3.24 4.00 -7.08
CA PHE A 64 -1.81 3.77 -7.06
C PHE A 64 -1.46 2.29 -7.25
N CYS A 65 -2.10 1.38 -6.52
CA CYS A 65 -1.89 -0.06 -6.65
C CYS A 65 -2.20 -0.55 -8.08
N LEU A 66 -3.27 -0.06 -8.71
CA LEU A 66 -3.58 -0.39 -10.10
C LEU A 66 -2.46 0.04 -11.05
N LYS A 67 -1.92 1.26 -10.90
CA LYS A 67 -0.82 1.78 -11.72
C LYS A 67 0.44 0.93 -11.63
N ILE A 68 0.72 0.32 -10.48
CA ILE A 68 1.92 -0.51 -10.27
C ILE A 68 1.62 -2.02 -10.18
N LYS A 69 0.41 -2.45 -10.55
CA LYS A 69 -0.08 -3.83 -10.38
C LYS A 69 0.91 -4.88 -10.89
N THR A 70 1.43 -4.70 -12.10
CA THR A 70 2.41 -5.64 -12.69
C THR A 70 3.67 -5.78 -11.84
N LYS A 71 4.19 -4.67 -11.28
CA LYS A 71 5.36 -4.69 -10.41
C LYS A 71 5.08 -5.41 -9.09
N ILE A 72 3.87 -5.24 -8.54
CA ILE A 72 3.43 -5.96 -7.33
C ILE A 72 3.40 -7.47 -7.62
N LEU A 73 2.77 -7.89 -8.72
CA LEU A 73 2.65 -9.31 -9.09
C LEU A 73 4.02 -9.97 -9.28
N ILE A 74 4.94 -9.35 -10.01
CA ILE A 74 6.32 -9.86 -10.18
C ILE A 74 7.01 -10.07 -8.83
N LYS A 75 6.83 -9.13 -7.89
CA LYS A 75 7.45 -9.20 -6.56
C LYS A 75 6.84 -10.32 -5.70
N VAL A 76 5.51 -10.50 -5.76
CA VAL A 76 4.77 -11.59 -5.10
C VAL A 76 5.22 -12.95 -5.64
N GLU A 77 5.31 -13.12 -6.95
CA GLU A 77 5.75 -14.37 -7.58
C GLU A 77 7.18 -14.74 -7.17
N LYS A 78 8.09 -13.76 -7.20
CA LYS A 78 9.48 -13.96 -6.76
C LYS A 78 9.54 -14.39 -5.30
N TYR A 79 8.78 -13.74 -4.43
CA TYR A 79 8.75 -14.05 -3.00
C TYR A 79 8.17 -15.45 -2.72
N THR A 80 7.07 -15.80 -3.38
CA THR A 80 6.43 -17.13 -3.26
C THR A 80 7.37 -18.26 -3.69
N LYS A 81 8.09 -18.07 -4.81
CA LYS A 81 9.10 -19.05 -5.28
C LYS A 81 10.24 -19.25 -4.28
N ILE A 82 10.67 -18.18 -3.61
CA ILE A 82 11.73 -18.26 -2.59
C ILE A 82 11.23 -19.01 -1.35
N LYS A 83 10.06 -18.65 -0.81
CA LYS A 83 9.47 -19.33 0.36
C LYS A 83 9.32 -20.83 0.14
N ARG A 84 8.77 -21.24 -1.01
CA ARG A 84 8.60 -22.66 -1.36
C ARG A 84 9.92 -23.43 -1.39
N LYS A 85 11.03 -22.81 -1.78
CA LYS A 85 12.36 -23.45 -1.81
C LYS A 85 12.99 -23.59 -0.42
N GLN A 86 12.53 -22.85 0.57
CA GLN A 86 13.04 -22.91 1.95
C GLN A 86 12.25 -23.89 2.83
N GLU A 87 11.06 -24.28 2.37
CA GLU A 87 10.17 -25.25 3.03
C GLU A 87 10.33 -26.68 2.46
N LEU A 88 11.26 -26.88 1.51
CA LEU A 88 11.70 -28.15 0.94
C LEU A 88 13.14 -28.44 1.36
#